data_AF-A0A849WRY4-F1
#
_entry.id   AF-A0A849WRY4-F1
#
_cell.length_a   1.000
_cell.length_b   1.000
_cell.length_c   1.000
_cell.angle_alpha   90.00
_cell.angle_beta   90.00
_cell.angle_gamma   90.00
#
_symmetry.space_group_name_H-M   'P 1'
#
loop_
_entity.id
_entity.type
_entity.pdbx_description
1 polymer ?
#
loop_
_entity_poly.entity_id
_entity_poly.type
_entity_poly.pdbx_seq_one_letter_code
_entity_poly.pdbx_strand_id
1 'polypeptide(L)'
;MKKIFLILISFYSAGSGLAKTTQIKNHFYPKEAIIQAILDHKQLQQYFHPEIPGRVPLVLSNHGIPRRLKLKKFNKDVLIVADRKIKGAYLRFTLFDCKNGNYCNIAFEYPIEGVTGGTGVYISSDGSFQLEKTEISER
;
A
#
# COMPACT_ATOMS: atom_id res chain seq x y z
N MET A 1 -2.12 -70.45 -37.89
CA MET A 1 -1.69 -69.25 -38.63
C MET A 1 -2.76 -68.17 -38.49
N LYS A 2 -2.34 -66.96 -38.10
CA LYS A 2 -2.91 -65.59 -38.30
C LYS A 2 -4.40 -65.53 -38.74
N LYS A 3 -5.29 -64.75 -38.11
CA LYS A 3 -5.22 -63.28 -37.98
C LYS A 3 -6.16 -62.79 -36.85
N ILE A 4 -5.61 -61.93 -36.00
CA ILE A 4 -6.33 -61.09 -35.03
C ILE A 4 -6.85 -59.87 -35.79
N PHE A 5 -8.15 -59.56 -35.67
CA PHE A 5 -8.73 -58.33 -36.19
C PHE A 5 -8.93 -57.35 -35.02
N LEU A 6 -7.98 -56.41 -34.90
CA LEU A 6 -8.07 -55.25 -34.02
C LEU A 6 -9.07 -54.26 -34.62
N ILE A 7 -10.14 -53.94 -33.89
CA ILE A 7 -10.95 -52.74 -34.15
C ILE A 7 -10.55 -51.68 -33.12
N LEU A 8 -9.78 -50.70 -33.59
CA LEU A 8 -9.51 -49.45 -32.90
C LEU A 8 -10.78 -48.58 -32.96
N ILE A 9 -11.43 -48.36 -31.82
CA ILE A 9 -12.40 -47.27 -31.67
C ILE A 9 -11.67 -46.15 -30.91
N SER A 10 -11.25 -45.15 -31.67
CA SER A 10 -10.75 -43.87 -31.18
C SER A 10 -11.90 -43.08 -30.56
N PHE A 11 -12.01 -43.11 -29.24
CA PHE A 11 -12.84 -42.15 -28.50
C PHE A 11 -12.12 -40.80 -28.49
N TYR A 12 -12.55 -39.91 -29.39
CA TYR A 12 -12.16 -38.50 -29.36
C TYR A 12 -12.97 -37.79 -28.27
N SER A 13 -12.50 -37.82 -27.02
CA SER A 13 -13.03 -36.94 -25.98
C SER A 13 -12.45 -35.54 -26.17
N ALA A 14 -13.10 -34.73 -26.99
CA ALA A 14 -12.89 -33.28 -27.00
C ALA A 14 -13.53 -32.69 -25.74
N GLY A 15 -12.81 -32.81 -24.62
CA GLY A 15 -13.26 -32.37 -23.31
C GLY A 15 -12.30 -31.36 -22.70
N SER A 16 -12.89 -30.25 -22.24
CA SER A 16 -12.35 -29.21 -21.36
C SER A 16 -11.37 -28.22 -21.99
N GLY A 17 -11.93 -27.07 -22.38
CA GLY A 17 -11.16 -25.83 -22.49
C GLY A 17 -10.49 -25.55 -21.16
N LEU A 18 -9.15 -25.50 -21.16
CA LEU A 18 -8.42 -24.81 -20.12
C LEU A 18 -8.74 -23.32 -20.27
N ALA A 19 -9.77 -22.88 -19.56
CA ALA A 19 -9.78 -21.52 -19.06
C ALA A 19 -8.46 -21.35 -18.33
N LYS A 20 -7.55 -20.53 -18.87
CA LYS A 20 -6.44 -20.00 -18.09
C LYS A 20 -7.10 -19.27 -16.93
N THR A 21 -7.21 -19.95 -15.78
CA THR A 21 -7.37 -19.29 -14.51
C THR A 21 -6.15 -18.39 -14.39
N THR A 22 -6.32 -17.13 -14.80
CA THR A 22 -5.44 -16.04 -14.38
C THR A 22 -5.50 -16.10 -12.87
N GLN A 23 -4.50 -16.79 -12.30
CA GLN A 23 -4.18 -16.69 -10.90
C GLN A 23 -4.03 -15.20 -10.66
N ILE A 24 -5.03 -14.59 -10.03
CA ILE A 24 -4.94 -13.22 -9.55
C ILE A 24 -3.79 -13.29 -8.56
N LYS A 25 -2.59 -12.92 -8.99
CA LYS A 25 -1.47 -12.70 -8.09
C LYS A 25 -1.95 -11.60 -7.17
N ASN A 26 -2.42 -11.96 -5.97
CA ASN A 26 -2.64 -11.03 -4.90
C ASN A 26 -1.27 -10.40 -4.63
N HIS A 27 -1.02 -9.24 -5.24
CA HIS A 27 0.22 -8.53 -5.05
C HIS A 27 0.19 -8.02 -3.61
N PHE A 28 0.97 -8.68 -2.75
CA PHE A 28 1.05 -8.33 -1.35
C PHE A 28 1.98 -7.13 -1.23
N TYR A 29 1.41 -5.93 -1.21
CA TYR A 29 2.17 -4.71 -0.97
C TYR A 29 2.47 -4.57 0.52
N PRO A 30 3.71 -4.25 0.92
CA PRO A 30 4.07 -4.03 2.32
C PRO A 30 3.56 -2.65 2.79
N LYS A 31 2.24 -2.43 2.76
CA LYS A 31 1.60 -1.12 3.03
C LYS A 31 2.04 -0.50 4.36
N GLU A 32 2.16 -1.32 5.41
CA GLU A 32 2.64 -0.86 6.71
C GLU A 32 4.07 -0.30 6.62
N ALA A 33 4.97 -0.99 5.94
CA ALA A 33 6.36 -0.55 5.77
C ALA A 33 6.46 0.70 4.88
N ILE A 34 5.63 0.79 3.83
CA ILE A 34 5.56 1.98 2.97
C ILE A 34 5.07 3.20 3.76
N ILE A 35 4.00 3.04 4.54
CA ILE A 35 3.47 4.11 5.39
C ILE A 35 4.52 4.52 6.42
N GLN A 36 5.17 3.56 7.08
CA GLN A 36 6.26 3.84 8.02
C GLN A 36 7.39 4.64 7.36
N ALA A 37 7.83 4.25 6.16
CA ALA A 37 8.87 4.95 5.41
C ALA A 37 8.48 6.40 5.07
N ILE A 38 7.20 6.65 4.76
CA ILE A 38 6.70 8.02 4.56
C ILE A 38 6.72 8.80 5.87
N LEU A 39 6.24 8.22 6.99
CA LEU A 39 6.29 8.88 8.30
C LEU A 39 7.72 9.18 8.79
N ASP A 40 8.70 8.40 8.33
CA ASP A 40 10.13 8.58 8.63
C ASP A 40 10.88 9.39 7.57
N HIS A 41 10.19 9.86 6.53
CA HIS A 41 10.81 10.63 5.46
C HIS A 41 11.42 11.93 6.02
N LYS A 42 12.70 12.19 5.70
CA LYS A 42 13.47 13.30 6.29
C LYS A 42 12.79 14.66 6.10
N GLN A 43 12.24 14.92 4.92
CA GLN A 43 11.59 16.20 4.62
C GLN A 43 10.29 16.42 5.42
N LEU A 44 9.62 15.35 5.87
CA LEU A 44 8.41 15.45 6.68
C LEU A 44 8.71 15.76 8.15
N GLN A 45 9.91 15.44 8.64
CA GLN A 45 10.22 15.49 10.08
C GLN A 45 10.11 16.90 10.66
N GLN A 46 10.50 17.91 9.87
CA GLN A 46 10.49 19.30 10.29
C GLN A 46 9.08 19.81 10.65
N TYR A 47 8.03 19.23 10.07
CA TYR A 47 6.65 19.68 10.25
C TYR A 47 5.97 19.04 11.45
N PHE A 48 6.48 17.93 11.96
CA PHE A 48 5.75 17.21 13.01
C PHE A 48 5.83 17.87 14.38
N HIS A 49 6.88 18.65 14.66
CA HIS A 49 7.04 19.42 15.89
C HIS A 49 6.70 18.64 17.17
N PRO A 50 7.39 17.51 17.47
CA PRO A 50 7.05 16.65 18.61
C PRO A 50 7.13 17.36 19.98
N GLU A 51 7.84 18.49 20.05
CA GLU A 51 7.95 19.37 21.22
C GLU A 51 6.66 20.16 21.52
N ILE A 52 5.77 20.35 20.55
CA ILE A 52 4.53 21.11 20.72
C ILE A 52 3.46 20.22 21.38
N PRO A 53 2.77 20.70 22.44
CA PRO A 53 1.68 19.98 23.07
C PRO A 53 0.61 19.53 22.06
N GLY A 54 0.21 18.26 22.14
CA GLY A 54 -0.81 17.69 21.24
C GLY A 54 -0.28 17.19 19.89
N ARG A 55 1.04 17.15 19.67
CA ARG A 55 1.67 16.53 18.46
C ARG A 55 2.11 15.08 18.66
N VAL A 56 2.19 14.62 19.91
CA VAL A 56 2.64 13.26 20.27
C VAL A 56 1.56 12.56 21.12
N PRO A 57 1.16 11.32 20.79
CA PRO A 57 1.57 10.53 19.63
C PRO A 57 1.07 11.13 18.31
N LEU A 58 1.77 10.82 17.22
CA LEU A 58 1.30 11.20 15.88
C LEU A 58 -0.04 10.51 15.60
N VAL A 59 -1.00 11.27 15.06
CA VAL A 59 -2.30 10.75 14.63
C VAL A 59 -2.29 10.57 13.12
N LEU A 60 -2.75 9.40 12.66
CA LEU A 60 -2.95 9.07 11.27
C LEU A 60 -4.44 8.85 11.01
N SER A 61 -4.96 9.48 9.97
CA SER A 61 -6.29 9.19 9.47
C SER A 61 -6.36 7.77 8.91
N ASN A 62 -7.44 7.04 9.25
CA ASN A 62 -7.73 5.74 8.67
C ASN A 62 -8.33 5.78 7.26
N HIS A 63 -8.43 6.96 6.65
CA HIS A 63 -8.92 7.11 5.29
C HIS A 63 -8.00 6.40 4.30
N GLY A 64 -8.55 5.50 3.49
CA GLY A 64 -7.79 4.80 2.44
C GLY A 64 -6.74 3.80 2.93
N ILE A 65 -6.59 3.59 4.24
CA ILE A 65 -5.57 2.70 4.81
C ILE A 65 -6.16 1.61 5.72
N PRO A 66 -5.47 0.47 5.92
CA PRO A 66 -5.89 -0.56 6.86
C PRO A 66 -5.98 -0.02 8.30
N ARG A 67 -6.97 -0.49 9.07
CA ARG A 67 -7.20 -0.03 10.45
C ARG A 67 -6.23 -0.59 11.49
N ARG A 68 -5.53 -1.68 11.19
CA ARG A 68 -4.69 -2.43 12.13
C ARG A 68 -3.23 -2.41 11.67
N LEU A 69 -2.67 -1.22 11.53
CA LEU A 69 -1.23 -1.05 11.25
C LEU A 69 -0.47 -0.86 12.57
N LYS A 70 0.72 -1.44 12.66
CA LYS A 70 1.66 -1.30 13.78
C LYS A 70 2.74 -0.29 13.40
N LEU A 71 2.38 0.99 13.43
CA LEU A 71 3.27 2.09 13.07
C LEU A 71 3.84 2.75 14.32
N LYS A 72 5.10 3.18 14.25
CA LYS A 72 5.80 3.85 15.35
C LYS A 72 6.26 5.23 14.92
N LYS A 73 6.14 6.23 15.81
CA LYS A 73 6.77 7.54 15.64
C LYS A 73 7.07 8.17 16.99
N PHE A 74 8.19 8.87 17.10
CA PHE A 74 8.63 9.53 18.36
C PHE A 74 8.65 8.55 19.56
N ASN A 75 9.10 7.32 19.33
CA ASN A 75 9.11 6.22 20.30
C ASN A 75 7.71 5.85 20.87
N LYS A 76 6.62 6.25 20.21
CA LYS A 76 5.24 5.90 20.56
C LYS A 76 4.53 5.23 19.40
N ASP A 77 3.43 4.55 19.70
CA ASP A 77 2.51 4.05 18.67
C ASP A 77 1.81 5.22 17.98
N VAL A 78 1.75 5.17 16.65
CA VAL A 78 0.92 6.10 15.87
C VAL A 78 -0.54 5.74 16.09
N LEU A 79 -1.37 6.74 16.39
CA LEU A 79 -2.79 6.54 16.60
C LEU A 79 -3.55 6.59 15.29
N ILE A 80 -4.20 5.49 14.92
CA ILE A 80 -5.02 5.42 13.71
C ILE A 80 -6.48 5.73 14.05
N VAL A 81 -6.99 6.86 13.57
CA VAL A 81 -8.30 7.39 13.96
C VAL A 81 -9.14 7.66 12.72
N ALA A 82 -10.47 7.50 12.83
CA ALA A 82 -11.37 7.86 11.73
C ALA A 82 -11.44 9.38 11.56
N ASP A 83 -11.36 9.88 10.31
CA ASP A 83 -11.37 11.32 9.98
C ASP A 83 -12.33 12.14 10.84
N ARG A 84 -13.60 11.73 10.88
CA ARG A 84 -14.68 12.41 11.63
C ARG A 84 -14.47 12.50 13.15
N LYS A 85 -13.52 11.76 13.71
CA LYS A 85 -13.21 11.69 15.14
C LYS A 85 -11.89 12.36 15.50
N ILE A 86 -11.11 12.80 14.51
CA ILE A 86 -9.82 13.42 14.74
C ILE A 86 -10.02 14.81 15.34
N LYS A 87 -9.19 15.13 16.35
CA LYS A 87 -9.06 16.47 16.92
C LYS A 87 -7.56 16.80 16.95
N GLY A 88 -7.19 18.00 16.55
CA GLY A 88 -5.79 18.45 16.57
C GLY A 88 -4.97 18.01 15.36
N ALA A 89 -3.67 17.79 15.56
CA ALA A 89 -2.72 17.45 14.51
C ALA A 89 -2.89 16.02 14.00
N TYR A 90 -2.93 15.84 12.67
CA TYR A 90 -3.00 14.53 12.04
C TYR A 90 -2.43 14.55 10.63
N LEU A 91 -1.87 13.42 10.21
CA LEU A 91 -1.54 13.15 8.83
C LEU A 91 -2.69 12.36 8.19
N ARG A 92 -2.97 12.64 6.91
CA ARG A 92 -3.98 11.90 6.14
C ARG A 92 -3.45 11.57 4.77
N PHE A 93 -3.63 10.33 4.36
CA PHE A 93 -3.42 9.92 2.97
C PHE A 93 -4.65 10.31 2.14
N THR A 94 -4.46 11.20 1.18
CA THR A 94 -5.50 11.64 0.24
C THR A 94 -5.55 10.73 -1.00
N LEU A 95 -4.44 10.07 -1.32
CA LEU A 95 -4.34 9.04 -2.34
C LEU A 95 -3.42 7.91 -1.85
N PHE A 96 -3.86 6.67 -2.06
CA PHE A 96 -3.03 5.47 -1.89
C PHE A 96 -3.39 4.48 -2.99
N ASP A 97 -2.89 4.72 -4.20
CA ASP A 97 -3.26 3.96 -5.40
C ASP A 97 -2.13 3.03 -5.83
N CYS A 98 -2.31 1.72 -5.61
CA CYS A 98 -1.38 0.67 -6.02
C CYS A 98 -1.96 -0.22 -7.15
N LYS A 99 -2.90 0.28 -7.96
CA LYS A 99 -3.59 -0.54 -8.96
C LYS A 99 -2.68 -1.04 -10.09
N ASN A 100 -1.51 -0.44 -10.29
CA ASN A 100 -0.63 -0.71 -11.43
C ASN A 100 0.53 -1.65 -11.10
N GLY A 101 0.24 -2.88 -10.69
CA GLY A 101 1.26 -3.91 -10.57
C GLY A 101 2.31 -3.58 -9.51
N ASN A 102 3.51 -3.18 -9.91
CA ASN A 102 4.65 -2.91 -9.04
C ASN A 102 4.84 -1.42 -8.68
N TYR A 103 3.82 -0.58 -8.88
CA TYR A 103 3.90 0.85 -8.57
C TYR A 103 2.71 1.34 -7.76
N CYS A 104 2.98 2.20 -6.78
CA CYS A 104 1.96 2.94 -6.03
C CYS A 104 2.17 4.44 -6.17
N ASN A 105 1.09 5.19 -6.39
CA ASN A 105 1.06 6.64 -6.25
C ASN A 105 0.40 7.02 -4.92
N ILE A 106 1.12 7.81 -4.10
CA ILE A 106 0.68 8.18 -2.76
C ILE A 106 0.67 9.70 -2.65
N ALA A 107 -0.42 10.24 -2.11
CA ALA A 107 -0.53 11.64 -1.73
C ALA A 107 -1.01 11.76 -0.28
N PHE A 108 -0.53 12.77 0.42
CA PHE A 108 -0.85 13.02 1.81
C PHE A 108 -0.96 14.51 2.12
N GLU A 109 -1.60 14.80 3.25
CA GLU A 109 -1.71 16.13 3.84
C GLU A 109 -1.44 16.05 5.34
N TYR A 110 -0.82 17.11 5.88
CA TYR A 110 -0.68 17.38 7.31
C TYR A 110 -1.29 18.76 7.60
N PRO A 111 -2.61 18.84 7.79
CA PRO A 111 -3.35 20.10 7.62
C PRO A 111 -2.98 21.20 8.60
N ILE A 112 -2.55 20.84 9.80
CA ILE A 112 -2.21 21.81 10.86
C ILE A 112 -1.00 22.69 10.51
N GLU A 113 -0.12 22.24 9.61
CA GLU A 113 1.00 23.03 9.06
C GLU A 113 0.73 23.51 7.63
N GLY A 114 -0.47 23.26 7.07
CA GLY A 114 -0.75 23.56 5.66
C GLY A 114 0.06 22.71 4.67
N VAL A 115 0.66 21.61 5.11
CA VAL A 115 1.58 20.80 4.30
C VAL A 115 0.81 19.78 3.47
N THR A 116 1.18 19.67 2.20
CA THR A 116 0.75 18.59 1.30
C THR A 116 1.97 17.96 0.64
N GLY A 117 1.84 16.70 0.23
CA GLY A 117 2.92 16.07 -0.51
C GLY A 117 2.50 14.78 -1.18
N GLY A 118 3.44 14.21 -1.91
CA GLY A 118 3.24 12.95 -2.60
C GLY A 118 4.55 12.29 -2.98
N THR A 119 4.48 10.99 -3.23
CA THR A 119 5.61 10.18 -3.68
C THR A 119 5.09 8.97 -4.46
N GLY A 120 5.85 8.57 -5.46
CA GLY A 120 5.70 7.28 -6.09
C GLY A 120 6.47 6.20 -5.33
N VAL A 121 6.02 4.95 -5.42
CA VAL A 121 6.67 3.81 -4.78
C VAL A 121 6.79 2.67 -5.77
N TYR A 122 8.02 2.28 -6.11
CA TYR A 122 8.26 1.04 -6.84
C TYR A 122 8.40 -0.13 -5.88
N ILE A 123 7.81 -1.26 -6.24
CA ILE A 123 7.75 -2.47 -5.43
C ILE A 123 8.33 -3.62 -6.24
N SER A 124 9.51 -4.05 -5.87
CA SER A 124 10.23 -5.14 -6.51
C SER A 124 9.47 -6.47 -6.37
N SER A 125 9.79 -7.41 -7.25
CA SER A 125 9.17 -8.76 -7.23
C SER A 125 9.48 -9.56 -5.96
N ASP A 126 10.54 -9.19 -5.23
CA ASP A 126 10.92 -9.77 -3.93
C ASP A 126 10.19 -9.10 -2.74
N GLY A 127 9.35 -8.10 -3.00
CA GLY A 127 8.61 -7.34 -1.98
C GLY A 127 9.40 -6.18 -1.36
N SER A 128 10.67 -5.97 -1.75
CA SER A 128 11.38 -4.73 -1.42
C SER A 128 10.74 -3.53 -2.14
N PHE A 129 10.92 -2.33 -1.62
CA PHE A 129 10.36 -1.13 -2.24
C PHE A 129 11.32 0.05 -2.17
N GLN A 130 11.11 1.01 -3.07
CA GLN A 130 11.83 2.26 -3.12
C GLN A 130 10.83 3.42 -3.26
N LEU A 131 10.94 4.41 -2.37
CA LEU A 131 10.26 5.68 -2.55
C LEU A 131 10.98 6.46 -3.66
N GLU A 132 10.21 6.96 -4.63
CA GLU A 132 10.69 7.97 -5.56
C GLU A 132 10.93 9.30 -4.84
N LYS A 133 11.32 10.32 -5.61
CA LYS A 133 11.42 11.69 -5.11
C LYS A 133 10.08 12.08 -4.47
N THR A 134 10.14 12.42 -3.19
CA THR A 134 8.99 12.95 -2.47
C THR A 134 8.91 14.45 -2.74
N GLU A 135 7.74 14.92 -3.13
CA GLU A 135 7.45 16.34 -3.31
C GLU A 135 6.56 16.81 -2.17
N ILE A 136 6.94 17.93 -1.55
CA ILE A 136 6.22 18.54 -0.43
C ILE A 136 6.04 20.01 -0.76
N SER A 137 4.83 20.52 -0.51
CA SER A 137 4.46 21.91 -0.66
C SER A 137 3.71 22.38 0.57
N GLU A 138 4.00 23.60 0.99
CA GLU A 138 3.21 24.37 1.97
C GLU A 138 2.12 25.14 1.23
N ARG A 139 1.02 25.44 1.91
CA ARG A 139 -0.12 26.23 1.38
C ARG A 139 -0.24 27.56 2.09
#